data_AF-A0A7S4WK64-F1
#
_entry.id   AF-A0A7S4WK64-F1
#
_cell.length_a   1.000
_cell.length_b   1.000
_cell.length_c   1.000
_cell.angle_alpha   90.00
_cell.angle_beta   90.00
_cell.angle_gamma   90.00
#
_symmetry.space_group_name_H-M   'P 1'
#
loop_
_entity.id
_entity.type
_entity.pdbx_description
1 polymer ?
#
loop_
_entity_poly.entity_id
_entity_poly.type
_entity_poly.pdbx_seq_one_letter_code
_entity_poly.pdbx_strand_id
1 'polypeptide(L)'
;SGSRTFCFKWVTPWTRCPPPHTLPSLAPVTMAANLVVPSDVTILESKMTIGRRRLGMFEWTGLMLTAPMLHIHYSKLDRGDMRAVLTKKFDAEDNSPAVQILRRRQESVHKHVVSQNFLWAGGFTMAGLSYWSFRRYNYQARLLAAPFMFYFGTFVGRAVGDIVTGRNAEFARDRFLGSLPAKVYYAPSGKA
;
A
#
# COMPACT_ATOMS: atom_id res chain seq x y z
N SER A 1 19.18 26.02 -55.40
CA SER A 1 18.32 24.93 -54.91
C SER A 1 19.17 23.68 -54.82
N GLY A 2 19.45 23.17 -53.62
CA GLY A 2 20.41 22.09 -53.40
C GLY A 2 20.39 21.65 -51.94
N SER A 3 19.37 20.88 -51.59
CA SER A 3 19.11 20.38 -50.24
C SER A 3 20.23 19.45 -49.77
N ARG A 4 20.81 19.77 -48.61
CA ARG A 4 21.69 18.84 -47.87
C ARG A 4 20.84 17.92 -46.99
N THR A 5 20.97 16.65 -47.32
CA THR A 5 20.81 15.43 -46.55
C THR A 5 21.04 15.56 -45.04
N PHE A 6 20.09 15.08 -44.25
CA PHE A 6 20.35 14.47 -42.94
C PHE A 6 19.66 13.11 -42.91
N CYS A 7 20.44 12.06 -43.18
CA CYS A 7 20.01 10.67 -43.17
C CYS A 7 20.15 10.14 -41.73
N PHE A 8 19.03 9.85 -41.09
CA PHE A 8 18.97 9.21 -39.78
C PHE A 8 19.43 7.75 -39.92
N LYS A 9 20.67 7.48 -39.53
CA LYS A 9 21.25 6.13 -39.53
C LYS A 9 20.76 5.39 -38.28
N TRP A 10 19.71 4.59 -38.44
CA TRP A 10 19.30 3.62 -37.41
C TRP A 10 20.41 2.58 -37.23
N VAL A 11 21.06 2.60 -36.07
CA VAL A 11 22.01 1.56 -35.65
C VAL A 11 21.21 0.37 -35.14
N THR A 12 21.14 -0.69 -35.94
CA THR A 12 20.75 -2.02 -35.49
C THR A 12 21.98 -2.77 -34.96
N PRO A 13 21.92 -3.35 -33.74
CA PRO A 13 22.79 -4.46 -33.39
C PRO A 13 21.94 -5.73 -33.22
N TRP A 14 21.70 -6.44 -34.33
CA TRP A 14 21.33 -7.85 -34.28
C TRP A 14 22.60 -8.69 -34.26
N THR A 15 23.16 -8.88 -33.07
CA THR A 15 24.17 -9.92 -32.84
C THR A 15 23.47 -11.23 -32.45
N ARG A 16 23.84 -12.26 -33.22
CA ARG A 16 23.37 -13.65 -33.21
C ARG A 16 23.25 -14.25 -31.80
N CYS A 17 22.11 -14.84 -31.48
CA CYS A 17 22.00 -15.79 -30.37
C CYS A 17 22.49 -17.18 -30.83
N PRO A 18 23.31 -17.90 -30.05
CA PRO A 18 23.58 -19.32 -30.27
C PRO A 18 22.36 -20.19 -29.87
N PRO A 19 22.22 -21.40 -30.44
CA PRO A 19 21.05 -22.27 -30.23
C PRO A 19 20.97 -22.81 -28.79
N PRO A 20 19.76 -23.13 -28.29
CA PRO A 20 19.57 -23.60 -26.92
C PRO A 20 20.10 -25.02 -26.75
N HIS A 21 21.09 -25.16 -25.87
CA HIS A 21 21.47 -26.43 -25.29
C HIS A 21 20.32 -26.93 -24.39
N THR A 22 19.81 -28.11 -24.74
CA THR A 22 19.16 -29.13 -23.89
C THR A 22 18.66 -28.67 -22.52
N LEU A 23 17.33 -28.54 -22.40
CA LEU A 23 16.60 -28.39 -21.14
C LEU A 23 16.98 -29.51 -20.17
N PRO A 24 17.49 -29.22 -18.95
CA PRO A 24 17.51 -30.22 -17.90
C PRO A 24 16.07 -30.54 -17.52
N SER A 25 15.72 -31.82 -17.72
CA SER A 25 14.65 -32.58 -17.08
C SER A 25 13.94 -31.80 -15.96
N LEU A 26 12.67 -31.44 -16.20
CA LEU A 26 11.72 -30.98 -15.19
C LEU A 26 11.63 -32.06 -14.11
N ALA A 27 12.48 -31.94 -13.08
CA ALA A 27 12.27 -32.62 -11.82
C ALA A 27 10.87 -32.25 -11.33
N PRO A 28 10.10 -33.20 -10.76
CA PRO A 28 8.83 -32.87 -10.15
C PRO A 28 9.11 -31.79 -9.11
N VAL A 29 8.52 -30.61 -9.30
CA VAL A 29 8.43 -29.58 -8.28
C VAL A 29 7.67 -30.25 -7.14
N THR A 30 8.42 -30.86 -6.21
CA THR A 30 7.91 -31.23 -4.91
C THR A 30 7.18 -30.00 -4.42
N MET A 31 5.87 -30.13 -4.22
CA MET A 31 5.02 -29.11 -3.60
C MET A 31 5.60 -28.83 -2.22
N ALA A 32 6.64 -27.98 -2.17
CA ALA A 32 7.19 -27.45 -0.94
C ALA A 32 5.98 -26.79 -0.29
N ALA A 33 5.57 -27.32 0.86
CA ALA A 33 4.53 -26.70 1.65
C ALA A 33 4.88 -25.21 1.72
N ASN A 34 4.00 -24.34 1.21
CA ASN A 34 4.22 -22.91 1.14
C ASN A 34 4.27 -22.37 2.58
N LEU A 35 5.44 -22.49 3.22
CA LEU A 35 5.70 -22.06 4.58
C LEU A 35 5.67 -20.54 4.59
N VAL A 36 4.72 -19.98 5.34
CA VAL A 36 4.58 -18.54 5.51
C VAL A 36 5.43 -18.13 6.70
N VAL A 37 6.41 -17.28 6.45
CA VAL A 37 7.39 -16.83 7.46
C VAL A 37 7.24 -15.30 7.61
N PRO A 38 7.44 -14.75 8.83
CA PRO A 38 7.52 -13.30 9.01
C PRO A 38 8.58 -12.68 8.11
N SER A 39 8.30 -11.51 7.54
CA SER A 39 9.30 -10.77 6.75
C SER A 39 10.41 -10.23 7.65
N ASP A 40 11.60 -10.01 7.10
CA ASP A 40 12.76 -9.50 7.86
C ASP A 40 12.44 -8.23 8.65
N VAL A 41 11.61 -7.36 8.09
CA VAL A 41 11.18 -6.12 8.77
C VAL A 41 10.32 -6.45 9.99
N THR A 42 9.42 -7.43 9.91
CA THR A 42 8.64 -7.84 11.09
C THR A 42 9.48 -8.52 12.16
N ILE A 43 10.54 -9.23 11.77
CA ILE A 43 11.53 -9.78 12.70
C ILE A 43 12.28 -8.64 13.41
N LEU A 44 12.77 -7.65 12.64
CA LEU A 44 13.44 -6.47 13.21
C LEU A 44 12.52 -5.70 14.15
N GLU A 45 11.25 -5.51 13.77
CA GLU A 45 10.26 -4.90 14.65
C GLU A 45 10.09 -5.66 15.95
N SER A 46 10.01 -6.99 15.90
CA SER A 46 9.87 -7.80 17.12
C SER A 46 11.07 -7.68 18.06
N LYS A 47 12.29 -7.56 17.51
CA LYS A 47 13.53 -7.43 18.27
C LYS A 47 13.69 -6.06 18.91
N MET A 48 13.30 -5.00 18.22
CA MET A 48 13.47 -3.61 18.66
C MET A 48 12.25 -3.04 19.41
N THR A 49 11.21 -3.86 19.66
CA THR A 49 10.02 -3.44 20.39
C THR A 49 10.28 -3.45 21.90
N ILE A 50 10.04 -2.31 22.57
CA ILE A 50 10.11 -2.21 24.03
C ILE A 50 8.77 -2.60 24.68
N GLY A 51 7.66 -2.33 24.00
CA GLY A 51 6.33 -2.65 24.50
C GLY A 51 5.21 -2.35 23.52
N ARG A 52 3.97 -2.27 24.03
CA ARG A 52 2.78 -1.98 23.22
C ARG A 52 2.29 -0.54 23.41
N ARG A 53 2.01 0.13 22.30
CA ARG A 53 1.36 1.44 22.19
C ARG A 53 -0.15 1.26 22.02
N ARG A 54 -0.94 2.16 22.63
CA ARG A 54 -2.40 2.25 22.39
C ARG A 54 -2.68 2.97 21.07
N LEU A 55 -3.62 2.43 20.31
CA LEU A 55 -4.09 3.04 19.06
C LEU A 55 -4.91 4.29 19.37
N GLY A 56 -4.71 5.36 18.59
CA GLY A 56 -5.53 6.56 18.64
C GLY A 56 -6.93 6.32 18.06
N MET A 57 -7.87 7.24 18.35
CA MET A 57 -9.26 7.13 17.86
C MET A 57 -9.33 7.07 16.33
N PHE A 58 -8.60 7.94 15.64
CA PHE A 58 -8.55 7.96 14.16
C PHE A 58 -7.84 6.73 13.57
N GLU A 59 -6.86 6.16 14.27
CA GLU A 59 -6.24 4.89 13.85
C GLU A 59 -7.23 3.74 13.99
N TRP A 60 -8.02 3.74 15.07
CA TRP A 60 -9.02 2.72 15.32
C TRP A 60 -10.18 2.77 14.31
N THR A 61 -10.73 3.97 14.04
CA THR A 61 -11.77 4.15 13.03
C THR A 61 -11.24 3.86 11.62
N GLY A 62 -10.01 4.28 11.32
CA GLY A 62 -9.39 4.06 10.02
C GLY A 62 -9.16 2.58 9.74
N LEU A 63 -8.71 1.83 10.74
CA LEU A 63 -8.58 0.37 10.65
C LEU A 63 -9.94 -0.30 10.47
N MET A 64 -10.98 0.15 11.19
CA MET A 64 -12.36 -0.35 11.03
C MET A 64 -12.89 -0.14 9.61
N LEU A 65 -12.61 1.01 9.02
CA LEU A 65 -13.02 1.40 7.68
C LEU A 65 -12.11 0.85 6.56
N THR A 66 -11.04 0.15 6.92
CA THR A 66 -10.22 -0.60 5.98
C THR A 66 -10.85 -1.97 5.78
N ALA A 67 -11.34 -2.23 4.55
CA ALA A 67 -11.90 -3.52 4.21
C ALA A 67 -10.84 -4.62 4.37
N PRO A 68 -11.18 -5.77 4.97
CA PRO A 68 -10.26 -6.89 5.07
C PRO A 68 -9.96 -7.41 3.66
N MET A 69 -8.69 -7.39 3.28
CA MET A 69 -8.30 -7.75 1.92
C MET A 69 -8.06 -9.26 1.87
N LEU A 70 -8.79 -9.98 1.01
CA LEU A 70 -8.61 -11.42 0.83
C LEU A 70 -7.30 -11.66 0.05
N HIS A 71 -6.29 -12.22 0.72
CA HIS A 71 -4.97 -12.45 0.13
C HIS A 71 -4.83 -13.90 -0.35
N ILE A 72 -4.67 -14.08 -1.66
CA ILE A 72 -4.18 -15.34 -2.26
C ILE A 72 -2.64 -15.35 -2.24
N HIS A 73 -2.02 -14.18 -2.47
CA HIS A 73 -0.60 -13.95 -2.30
C HIS A 73 -0.35 -12.84 -1.28
N TYR A 74 0.58 -13.08 -0.36
CA TYR A 74 0.93 -12.15 0.72
C TYR A 74 1.86 -11.02 0.25
N SER A 75 1.47 -10.31 -0.81
CA SER A 75 2.25 -9.19 -1.36
C SER A 75 1.98 -7.85 -0.67
N LYS A 76 0.91 -7.76 0.13
CA LYS A 76 0.45 -6.51 0.76
C LYS A 76 0.20 -6.69 2.26
N LEU A 77 0.14 -5.55 2.93
CA LEU A 77 -0.08 -5.43 4.37
C LEU A 77 -1.59 -5.51 4.65
N ASP A 78 -2.02 -6.49 5.45
CA ASP A 78 -3.43 -6.65 5.84
C ASP A 78 -3.82 -5.73 7.02
N ARG A 79 -5.12 -5.54 7.26
CA ARG A 79 -5.64 -4.78 8.42
C ARG A 79 -5.08 -5.31 9.75
N GLY A 80 -5.00 -6.64 9.92
CA GLY A 80 -4.42 -7.24 11.12
C GLY A 80 -2.94 -6.89 11.30
N ASP A 81 -2.19 -6.91 10.20
CA ASP A 81 -0.77 -6.59 10.17
C ASP A 81 -0.54 -5.08 10.40
N MET A 82 -1.38 -4.20 9.84
CA MET A 82 -1.31 -2.74 10.07
C MET A 82 -1.50 -2.43 11.55
N ARG A 83 -2.48 -3.09 12.18
CA ARG A 83 -2.72 -2.98 13.63
C ARG A 83 -1.50 -3.46 14.42
N ALA A 84 -0.90 -4.59 14.03
CA ALA A 84 0.28 -5.12 14.70
C ALA A 84 1.46 -4.13 14.62
N VAL A 85 1.71 -3.49 13.47
CA VAL A 85 2.75 -2.45 13.33
C VAL A 85 2.45 -1.23 14.19
N LEU A 86 1.22 -0.70 14.14
CA LEU A 86 0.83 0.51 14.88
C LEU A 86 0.88 0.34 16.40
N THR A 87 0.59 -0.87 16.89
CA THR A 87 0.61 -1.18 18.33
C THR A 87 2.02 -1.38 18.90
N LYS A 88 3.09 -1.38 18.10
CA LYS A 88 4.45 -1.50 18.62
C LYS A 88 4.95 -0.14 19.13
N LYS A 89 5.66 -0.18 20.26
CA LYS A 89 6.35 0.97 20.84
C LYS A 89 7.86 0.78 20.67
N PHE A 90 8.48 1.73 19.97
CA PHE A 90 9.93 1.84 19.86
C PHE A 90 10.45 2.83 20.91
N ASP A 91 11.72 2.68 21.31
CA ASP A 91 12.39 3.70 22.11
C ASP A 91 12.37 5.03 21.36
N ALA A 92 12.33 6.16 22.07
CA ALA A 92 12.47 7.50 21.49
C ALA A 92 13.94 7.94 21.44
N GLU A 93 14.75 7.48 22.39
CA GLU A 93 16.15 7.90 22.55
C GLU A 93 17.12 7.08 21.67
N ASP A 94 16.72 5.87 21.25
CA ASP A 94 17.54 5.06 20.34
C ASP A 94 17.53 5.65 18.91
N ASN A 95 18.67 6.19 18.51
CA ASN A 95 18.90 6.77 17.18
C ASN A 95 19.48 5.77 16.18
N SER A 96 19.49 4.46 16.50
CA SER A 96 19.95 3.42 15.59
C SER A 96 19.25 3.51 14.22
N PRO A 97 19.96 3.26 13.10
CA PRO A 97 19.38 3.36 11.76
C PRO A 97 18.20 2.40 11.56
N ALA A 98 18.23 1.25 12.26
CA ALA A 98 17.13 0.28 12.26
C ALA A 98 15.86 0.87 12.88
N VAL A 99 15.94 1.48 14.06
CA VAL A 99 14.76 2.09 14.72
C VAL A 99 14.20 3.24 13.90
N GLN A 100 15.05 4.04 13.25
CA GLN A 100 14.57 5.10 12.35
C GLN A 100 13.73 4.56 11.18
N ILE A 101 14.16 3.46 10.56
CA ILE A 101 13.40 2.81 9.47
C ILE A 101 12.04 2.32 9.99
N LEU A 102 12.01 1.71 11.18
CA LEU A 102 10.78 1.19 11.78
C LEU A 102 9.80 2.32 12.17
N ARG A 103 10.31 3.43 12.72
CA ARG A 103 9.50 4.62 13.02
C ARG A 103 8.88 5.20 11.75
N ARG A 104 9.65 5.35 10.67
CA ARG A 104 9.12 5.83 9.38
C ARG A 104 8.08 4.89 8.78
N ARG A 105 8.29 3.57 8.92
CA ARG A 105 7.27 2.58 8.54
C ARG A 105 5.98 2.77 9.34
N GLN A 106 6.08 2.91 10.66
CA GLN A 106 4.91 3.14 11.52
C GLN A 106 4.20 4.46 11.17
N GLU A 107 4.94 5.51 10.85
CA GLU A 107 4.39 6.81 10.44
C GLU A 107 3.66 6.73 9.10
N SER A 108 4.23 6.05 8.10
CA SER A 108 3.56 5.90 6.79
C SER A 108 2.30 5.05 6.88
N VAL A 109 2.31 3.99 7.71
CA VAL A 109 1.10 3.19 8.02
C VAL A 109 0.08 4.02 8.78
N HIS A 110 0.51 4.84 9.74
CA HIS A 110 -0.36 5.75 10.49
C HIS A 110 -1.09 6.70 9.54
N LYS A 111 -0.37 7.41 8.68
CA LYS A 111 -0.95 8.35 7.72
C LYS A 111 -1.90 7.65 6.74
N HIS A 112 -1.59 6.43 6.30
CA HIS A 112 -2.48 5.64 5.45
C HIS A 112 -3.81 5.32 6.15
N VAL A 113 -3.75 4.84 7.39
CA VAL A 113 -4.94 4.47 8.18
C VAL A 113 -5.76 5.72 8.50
N VAL A 114 -5.11 6.82 8.86
CA VAL A 114 -5.81 8.08 9.17
C VAL A 114 -6.44 8.69 7.91
N SER A 115 -5.75 8.66 6.75
CA SER A 115 -6.29 9.20 5.50
C SER A 115 -7.53 8.44 5.01
N GLN A 116 -7.63 7.14 5.33
CA GLN A 116 -8.79 6.31 5.02
C GLN A 116 -10.09 6.85 5.66
N ASN A 117 -10.01 7.48 6.83
CA ASN A 117 -11.20 8.11 7.44
C ASN A 117 -11.76 9.22 6.56
N PHE A 118 -10.90 10.02 5.94
CA PHE A 118 -11.30 11.15 5.08
C PHE A 118 -11.92 10.68 3.76
N LEU A 119 -11.52 9.50 3.26
CA LEU A 119 -12.17 8.89 2.10
C LEU A 119 -13.66 8.64 2.37
N TRP A 120 -13.98 7.98 3.48
CA TRP A 120 -15.36 7.69 3.85
C TRP A 120 -16.10 8.95 4.30
N ALA A 121 -15.45 9.82 5.08
CA ALA A 121 -16.04 11.09 5.49
C ALA A 121 -16.42 11.96 4.28
N GLY A 122 -15.57 12.06 3.26
CA GLY A 122 -15.87 12.79 2.03
C GLY A 122 -17.05 12.19 1.27
N GLY A 123 -17.10 10.87 1.14
CA GLY A 123 -18.22 10.15 0.52
C GLY A 123 -19.55 10.40 1.23
N PHE A 124 -19.59 10.19 2.55
CA PHE A 124 -20.80 10.42 3.34
C PHE A 124 -21.21 11.89 3.39
N THR A 125 -20.24 12.82 3.43
CA THR A 125 -20.53 14.25 3.43
C THR A 125 -21.20 14.68 2.12
N MET A 126 -20.65 14.28 0.96
CA MET A 126 -21.28 14.65 -0.31
C MET A 126 -22.59 13.92 -0.57
N ALA A 127 -22.71 12.66 -0.17
CA ALA A 127 -23.99 11.95 -0.23
C ALA A 127 -25.04 12.62 0.68
N GLY A 128 -24.66 13.01 1.89
CA GLY A 128 -25.52 13.69 2.86
C GLY A 128 -25.95 15.09 2.40
N LEU A 129 -25.02 15.88 1.86
CA LEU A 129 -25.32 17.19 1.26
C LEU A 129 -26.27 17.06 0.07
N SER A 130 -26.07 16.04 -0.77
CA SER A 130 -26.94 15.75 -1.90
C SER A 130 -28.33 15.32 -1.45
N TYR A 131 -28.40 14.48 -0.42
CA TYR A 131 -29.67 14.05 0.18
C TYR A 131 -30.43 15.23 0.80
N TRP A 132 -29.74 16.12 1.51
CA TRP A 132 -30.33 17.32 2.09
C TRP A 132 -30.79 18.32 1.02
N SER A 133 -29.99 18.51 -0.04
CA SER A 133 -30.34 19.37 -1.17
C SER A 133 -31.62 18.88 -1.87
N PHE A 134 -31.75 17.58 -2.10
CA PHE A 134 -32.93 16.99 -2.75
C PHE A 134 -34.12 16.73 -1.80
N ARG A 135 -34.13 17.26 -0.57
CA ARG A 135 -35.19 17.01 0.43
C ARG A 135 -36.62 17.39 -0.01
N ARG A 136 -36.76 18.26 -1.02
CA ARG A 136 -38.05 18.67 -1.60
C ARG A 136 -38.41 17.97 -2.92
N TYR A 137 -37.54 17.10 -3.44
CA TYR A 137 -37.74 16.37 -4.71
C TYR A 137 -38.18 14.91 -4.48
N ASN A 138 -38.67 14.26 -5.54
CA ASN A 138 -39.06 12.86 -5.54
C ASN A 138 -37.91 11.93 -5.10
N TYR A 139 -38.25 10.89 -4.34
CA TYR A 139 -37.29 9.93 -3.76
C TYR A 139 -36.42 9.23 -4.81
N GLN A 140 -36.96 9.00 -6.02
CA GLN A 140 -36.23 8.42 -7.15
C GLN A 140 -35.01 9.24 -7.55
N ALA A 141 -35.12 10.57 -7.58
CA ALA A 141 -33.99 11.45 -7.90
C ALA A 141 -32.90 11.41 -6.81
N ARG A 142 -33.31 11.25 -5.53
CA ARG A 142 -32.37 11.14 -4.40
C ARG A 142 -31.54 9.87 -4.50
N LEU A 143 -32.19 8.74 -4.76
CA LEU A 143 -31.51 7.45 -4.88
C LEU A 143 -30.61 7.39 -6.10
N LEU A 144 -31.00 8.04 -7.21
CA LEU A 144 -30.17 8.07 -8.41
C LEU A 144 -28.91 8.92 -8.20
N ALA A 145 -29.02 10.10 -7.56
CA ALA A 145 -27.89 11.00 -7.37
C ALA A 145 -26.93 10.57 -6.26
N ALA A 146 -27.42 9.93 -5.20
CA ALA A 146 -26.64 9.52 -4.04
C ALA A 146 -25.36 8.71 -4.37
N PRO A 147 -25.37 7.65 -5.21
CA PRO A 147 -24.16 6.88 -5.51
C PRO A 147 -23.12 7.69 -6.29
N PHE A 148 -23.53 8.55 -7.23
CA PHE A 148 -22.59 9.40 -7.98
C PHE A 148 -21.93 10.45 -7.09
N MET A 149 -22.73 11.10 -6.23
CA MET A 149 -22.22 12.10 -5.30
C MET A 149 -21.38 11.49 -4.18
N PHE A 150 -21.73 10.27 -3.72
CA PHE A 150 -20.90 9.50 -2.81
C PHE A 150 -19.53 9.19 -3.45
N TYR A 151 -19.51 8.67 -4.68
CA TYR A 151 -18.27 8.36 -5.38
C TYR A 151 -17.39 9.60 -5.58
N PHE A 152 -17.99 10.71 -6.05
CA PHE A 152 -17.28 11.98 -6.16
C PHE A 152 -16.73 12.45 -4.81
N GLY A 153 -17.54 12.33 -3.75
CA GLY A 153 -17.13 12.61 -2.39
C GLY A 153 -15.93 11.78 -1.91
N THR A 154 -15.83 10.50 -2.29
CA THR A 154 -14.67 9.68 -1.93
C THR A 154 -13.38 10.13 -2.62
N PHE A 155 -13.46 10.62 -3.86
CA PHE A 155 -12.30 11.17 -4.58
C PHE A 155 -11.79 12.46 -3.94
N VAL A 156 -12.70 13.39 -3.66
CA VAL A 156 -12.38 14.65 -2.95
C VAL A 156 -11.88 14.35 -1.53
N GLY A 157 -12.55 13.45 -0.82
CA GLY A 157 -12.17 13.01 0.53
C GLY A 157 -10.78 12.42 0.60
N ARG A 158 -10.37 11.64 -0.42
CA ARG A 158 -9.00 11.13 -0.53
C ARG A 158 -7.98 12.25 -0.72
N ALA A 159 -8.25 13.20 -1.63
CA ALA A 159 -7.35 14.34 -1.84
C ALA A 159 -7.19 15.19 -0.57
N VAL A 160 -8.30 15.49 0.11
CA VAL A 160 -8.29 16.22 1.39
C VAL A 160 -7.54 15.43 2.46
N GLY A 161 -7.80 14.12 2.57
CA GLY A 161 -7.11 13.25 3.51
C GLY A 161 -5.61 13.21 3.30
N ASP A 162 -5.16 13.16 2.04
CA ASP A 162 -3.73 13.16 1.69
C ASP A 162 -3.06 14.52 2.00
N ILE A 163 -3.81 15.63 1.91
CA ILE A 163 -3.34 16.97 2.33
C ILE A 163 -3.24 17.06 3.86
N VAL A 164 -4.31 16.70 4.58
CA VAL A 164 -4.38 16.82 6.05
C VAL A 164 -3.37 15.93 6.76
N THR A 165 -3.17 14.71 6.25
CA THR A 165 -2.19 13.77 6.81
C THR A 165 -0.75 14.02 6.33
N GLY A 166 -0.54 14.98 5.42
CA GLY A 166 0.75 15.25 4.81
C GLY A 166 1.27 14.11 3.92
N ARG A 167 0.39 13.19 3.50
CA ARG A 167 0.73 12.04 2.66
C ARG A 167 1.21 12.44 1.26
N ASN A 168 0.82 13.62 0.80
CA ASN A 168 1.31 14.21 -0.46
C ASN A 168 2.78 14.64 -0.41
N ALA A 169 3.32 14.91 0.78
CA ALA A 169 4.71 15.33 0.97
C ALA A 169 5.64 14.17 1.40
N GLU A 170 5.13 12.94 1.52
CA GLU A 170 5.95 11.79 1.90
C GLU A 170 6.92 11.39 0.79
N PHE A 171 8.17 11.10 1.16
CA PHE A 171 9.13 10.51 0.25
C PHE A 171 8.65 9.12 -0.21
N ALA A 172 8.82 8.82 -1.51
CA ALA A 172 8.44 7.54 -2.10
C ALA A 172 9.08 6.34 -1.37
N ARG A 173 10.30 6.52 -0.85
CA ARG A 173 11.00 5.53 -0.02
C ARG A 173 10.21 5.16 1.24
N ASP A 174 9.72 6.15 1.97
CA ASP A 174 9.02 5.92 3.25
C ASP A 174 7.64 5.30 3.00
N ARG A 175 6.99 5.68 1.89
CA ARG A 175 5.75 5.07 1.41
C ARG A 175 5.95 3.60 1.00
N PHE A 176 7.08 3.29 0.36
CA PHE A 176 7.44 1.91 0.03
C PHE A 176 7.67 1.08 1.30
N LEU A 177 8.40 1.61 2.29
CA LEU A 177 8.60 0.96 3.58
C LEU A 177 7.28 0.65 4.29
N GLY A 178 6.33 1.59 4.24
CA GLY A 178 4.97 1.40 4.77
C GLY A 178 4.16 0.31 4.07
N SER A 179 4.45 0.03 2.79
CA SER A 179 3.75 -0.98 1.97
C SER A 179 4.34 -2.39 2.06
N LEU A 180 5.49 -2.56 2.70
CA LEU A 180 6.19 -3.85 2.77
C LEU A 180 5.32 -4.92 3.45
N PRO A 181 5.24 -6.13 2.87
CA PRO A 181 4.43 -7.20 3.44
C PRO A 181 4.98 -7.64 4.81
N ALA A 182 4.07 -8.05 5.70
CA ALA A 182 4.43 -8.55 7.02
C ALA A 182 4.87 -10.03 7.01
N LYS A 183 4.49 -10.77 5.97
CA LYS A 183 4.73 -12.20 5.83
C LYS A 183 5.09 -12.51 4.38
N VAL A 184 6.01 -13.43 4.19
CA VAL A 184 6.54 -13.82 2.87
C VAL A 184 6.62 -15.34 2.82
N TYR A 185 6.51 -15.91 1.62
CA TYR A 185 6.74 -17.33 1.41
C TYR A 185 8.23 -17.64 1.58
N TYR A 186 8.54 -18.67 2.36
CA TYR A 186 9.91 -19.12 2.56
C TYR A 186 10.45 -19.69 1.24
N ALA A 187 11.45 -19.03 0.68
CA ALA A 187 12.28 -19.59 -0.38
C ALA A 187 13.55 -20.15 0.28
N PRO A 188 13.75 -21.49 0.32
CA PRO A 188 15.02 -22.02 0.77
C PRO A 188 16.12 -21.46 -0.14
N SER A 189 17.22 -20.99 0.45
CA SER A 189 18.42 -20.59 -0.30
C SER A 189 19.04 -21.85 -0.90
N GLY A 190 18.47 -22.29 -2.02
CA GLY A 190 19.10 -23.28 -2.87
C GLY A 190 20.33 -22.65 -3.47
N LYS A 191 21.51 -23.13 -3.07
CA LYS A 191 22.71 -22.98 -3.89
C LYS A 191 22.33 -23.49 -5.30
N ALA A 192 22.39 -22.59 -6.26
CA ALA A 192 22.31 -22.93 -7.69
C ALA A 192 23.45 -23.87 -8.06
#